data_AF-A0A150HEI2-F1
#
_entry.id   AF-A0A150HEI2-F1
#
_cell.length_a   1.000
_cell.length_b   1.000
_cell.length_c   1.000
_cell.angle_alpha   90.00
_cell.angle_beta   90.00
_cell.angle_gamma   90.00
#
_symmetry.space_group_name_H-M   'P 1'
#
loop_
_entity.id
_entity.type
_entity.pdbx_description
1 polymer ?
#
loop_
_entity_poly.entity_id
_entity_poly.type
_entity_poly.pdbx_seq_one_letter_code
_entity_poly.pdbx_strand_id
1 'polypeptide(L)'
;MSSDGYFDGWQVQSAAIECAMADLMALVRTTAEATGVGEYDIRVGIYFTDDHPLTISTIDNFGYHYDGASVPLHLYTPGEFTDNASEADVDFYWHVHDLAQDCVNQGGISNVLMIQPPDRDAQETA
;
A
#
# COMPACT_ATOMS: atom_id res chain seq x y z
N MET A 1 5.95 -22.60 -18.55
CA MET A 1 5.36 -22.00 -19.77
C MET A 1 3.84 -22.15 -19.61
N SER A 2 3.03 -21.11 -19.42
CA SER A 2 3.10 -19.71 -19.87
C SER A 2 3.73 -18.73 -18.87
N SER A 3 4.44 -17.74 -19.38
CA SER A 3 5.07 -16.64 -18.65
C SER A 3 4.52 -15.30 -19.14
N ASP A 4 3.22 -15.25 -19.40
CA ASP A 4 2.58 -14.00 -19.78
C ASP A 4 2.10 -13.34 -18.48
N GLY A 5 2.93 -12.42 -17.97
CA GLY A 5 2.59 -11.46 -16.92
C GLY A 5 1.56 -10.44 -17.40
N TYR A 6 0.49 -10.92 -18.03
CA TYR A 6 -0.65 -10.14 -18.47
C TYR A 6 -1.65 -10.14 -17.32
N PHE A 7 -1.71 -9.01 -16.61
CA PHE A 7 -2.79 -8.76 -15.68
C PHE A 7 -4.02 -8.35 -16.47
N ASP A 8 -5.13 -9.06 -16.26
CA ASP A 8 -6.42 -8.59 -16.72
C ASP A 8 -6.81 -7.29 -15.96
N GLY A 9 -7.75 -6.50 -16.49
CA GLY A 9 -8.16 -5.21 -15.91
C GLY A 9 -8.68 -5.28 -14.46
N TRP A 10 -8.99 -6.48 -13.97
CA TRP A 10 -9.44 -6.80 -12.62
C TRP A 10 -8.34 -7.38 -11.72
N GLN A 11 -7.10 -7.49 -12.19
CA GLN A 11 -5.97 -8.00 -11.40
C GLN A 11 -4.95 -6.90 -11.13
N VAL A 12 -4.48 -6.84 -9.89
CA VAL A 12 -3.43 -5.91 -9.46
C VAL A 12 -2.41 -6.64 -8.59
N GLN A 13 -1.13 -6.27 -8.72
CA GLN A 13 -0.11 -6.75 -7.79
C GLN A 13 -0.08 -5.88 -6.53
N SER A 14 0.12 -6.49 -5.36
CA SER A 14 0.27 -5.78 -4.09
C SER A 14 1.37 -4.72 -4.17
N ALA A 15 2.49 -5.05 -4.82
CA ALA A 15 3.60 -4.12 -5.03
C ALA A 15 3.19 -2.84 -5.77
N ALA A 16 2.23 -2.90 -6.70
CA ALA A 16 1.75 -1.70 -7.39
C ALA A 16 0.91 -0.81 -6.46
N ILE A 17 0.13 -1.41 -5.55
CA ILE A 17 -0.61 -0.69 -4.51
C ILE A 17 0.38 -0.05 -3.53
N GLU A 18 1.38 -0.79 -3.09
CA GLU A 18 2.44 -0.30 -2.20
C GLU A 18 3.18 0.90 -2.80
N CYS A 19 3.60 0.81 -4.07
CA CYS A 19 4.22 1.94 -4.76
C CYS A 19 3.28 3.16 -4.85
N ALA A 20 2.01 2.95 -5.18
CA ALA A 20 1.04 4.04 -5.24
C ALA A 20 0.85 4.72 -3.87
N MET A 21 0.88 3.96 -2.78
CA MET A 21 0.80 4.51 -1.42
C MET A 21 2.06 5.28 -1.04
N ALA A 22 3.24 4.75 -1.36
CA ALA A 22 4.50 5.45 -1.13
C ALA A 22 4.55 6.78 -1.90
N ASP A 23 4.15 6.78 -3.17
CA ASP A 23 4.11 7.99 -4.01
C ASP A 23 3.10 9.02 -3.49
N LEU A 24 1.91 8.59 -3.10
CA LEU A 24 0.89 9.46 -2.50
C LEU A 24 1.39 10.10 -1.21
N MET A 25 1.95 9.30 -0.30
CA MET A 25 2.43 9.79 0.99
C MET A 25 3.64 10.71 0.82
N ALA A 26 4.56 10.40 -0.10
CA ALA A 26 5.66 11.31 -0.45
C ALA A 26 5.15 12.67 -0.97
N LEU A 27 4.09 12.67 -1.79
CA LEU A 27 3.45 13.89 -2.25
C LEU A 27 2.82 14.69 -1.11
N VAL A 28 2.12 14.01 -0.18
CA VAL A 28 1.53 14.65 1.01
C VAL A 28 2.63 15.30 1.85
N ARG A 29 3.72 14.58 2.14
CA ARG A 29 4.84 15.11 2.93
C ARG A 29 5.50 16.32 2.27
N THR A 30 5.76 16.24 0.97
CA THR A 30 6.29 17.36 0.20
C THR A 30 5.36 18.58 0.25
N THR A 31 4.04 18.34 0.25
CA THR A 31 3.03 19.40 0.37
C THR A 31 3.02 20.01 1.77
N ALA A 32 3.19 19.20 2.81
CA ALA A 32 3.30 19.65 4.19
C ALA A 32 4.51 20.57 4.40
N GLU A 33 5.66 20.17 3.88
CA GLU A 33 6.89 20.98 3.91
C GLU A 33 6.72 22.32 3.20
N ALA A 34 6.03 22.33 2.05
CA ALA A 34 5.81 23.54 1.26
C ALA A 34 4.79 24.52 1.87
N THR A 35 3.78 24.00 2.59
CA THR A 35 2.65 24.80 3.09
C THR A 35 2.72 25.10 4.59
N GLY A 36 3.49 24.32 5.34
CA GLY A 36 3.52 24.35 6.81
C GLY A 36 2.29 23.72 7.47
N VAL A 37 1.39 23.09 6.71
CA VAL A 37 0.24 22.34 7.24
C VAL A 37 0.66 20.89 7.38
N GLY A 38 0.71 20.38 8.62
CA GLY A 38 1.18 19.03 8.91
C GLY A 38 0.09 17.95 8.88
N GLU A 39 -1.15 18.29 9.23
CA GLU A 39 -2.23 17.31 9.39
C GLU A 39 -3.09 17.20 8.13
N TYR A 40 -3.34 15.98 7.67
CA TYR A 40 -4.15 15.67 6.49
C TYR A 40 -5.12 14.53 6.78
N ASP A 41 -6.37 14.73 6.38
CA ASP A 41 -7.33 13.63 6.22
C ASP A 41 -7.24 13.10 4.79
N ILE A 42 -6.86 11.83 4.66
CA ILE A 42 -6.58 11.19 3.38
C ILE A 42 -7.54 10.02 3.18
N ARG A 43 -8.07 9.91 1.96
CA ARG A 43 -8.95 8.82 1.54
C ARG A 43 -8.44 8.16 0.27
N VAL A 44 -8.23 6.86 0.32
CA VAL A 44 -7.71 6.06 -0.79
C VAL A 44 -8.67 4.94 -1.14
N GLY A 45 -9.00 4.78 -2.41
CA GLY A 45 -9.81 3.68 -2.91
C GLY A 45 -9.33 3.18 -4.27
N ILE A 46 -9.61 1.91 -4.55
CA ILE A 46 -9.38 1.30 -5.86
C ILE A 46 -10.71 1.23 -6.60
N TYR A 47 -10.79 1.87 -7.76
CA TYR A 47 -11.93 1.80 -8.67
C TYR A 47 -11.58 0.89 -9.84
N PHE A 48 -12.49 -0.05 -10.13
CA PHE A 48 -12.39 -0.99 -11.24
C PHE A 48 -13.76 -1.13 -11.89
N THR A 49 -13.78 -1.37 -13.20
CA THR A 49 -14.98 -1.24 -14.05
C THR A 49 -15.40 -2.53 -14.75
N ASP A 50 -14.74 -3.64 -14.43
CA ASP A 50 -15.08 -4.94 -15.00
C ASP A 50 -16.10 -5.68 -14.13
N ASP A 51 -16.90 -6.55 -14.77
CA ASP A 51 -17.83 -7.47 -14.07
C ASP A 51 -17.10 -8.54 -13.22
N HIS A 52 -15.76 -8.60 -13.34
CA HIS A 52 -14.92 -9.51 -12.59
C HIS A 52 -14.49 -8.87 -11.25
N PRO A 53 -14.51 -9.64 -10.15
CA PRO A 53 -14.04 -9.13 -8.86
C PRO A 53 -12.55 -8.79 -8.93
N LEU A 54 -12.18 -7.65 -8.33
CA LEU A 54 -10.79 -7.25 -8.18
C LEU A 54 -10.01 -8.33 -7.40
N THR A 55 -8.88 -8.75 -7.94
CA THR A 55 -7.97 -9.69 -7.29
C THR A 55 -6.62 -9.03 -7.06
N ILE A 56 -6.23 -8.92 -5.80
CA ILE A 56 -4.90 -8.46 -5.39
C ILE A 56 -4.02 -9.69 -5.26
N SER A 57 -2.96 -9.76 -6.05
CA SER A 57 -1.99 -10.85 -6.03
C SER A 57 -0.67 -10.40 -5.44
N THR A 58 0.12 -11.34 -4.92
CA THR A 58 1.45 -11.05 -4.36
C THR A 58 2.49 -12.02 -4.95
N ILE A 59 3.71 -11.97 -4.45
CA ILE A 59 4.74 -12.98 -4.74
C ILE A 59 5.01 -13.82 -3.49
N ASP A 60 5.35 -15.09 -3.67
CA ASP A 60 5.79 -15.96 -2.60
C ASP A 60 7.25 -15.68 -2.19
N ASN A 61 7.73 -16.39 -1.16
CA ASN A 61 9.10 -16.30 -0.67
C ASN A 61 10.18 -16.71 -1.68
N PHE A 62 9.80 -17.32 -2.80
CA PHE A 62 10.69 -17.71 -3.90
C PHE A 62 10.59 -16.73 -5.09
N GLY A 63 9.79 -15.67 -4.99
CA GLY A 63 9.60 -14.66 -6.02
C GLY A 63 8.62 -15.08 -7.12
N TYR A 64 7.84 -16.15 -6.93
CA TYR A 64 6.80 -16.56 -7.87
C TYR A 64 5.48 -15.89 -7.55
N HIS A 65 4.69 -15.59 -8.59
CA HIS A 65 3.33 -15.09 -8.42
C HIS A 65 2.50 -16.04 -7.55
N TYR A 66 1.81 -15.47 -6.57
CA TYR A 66 1.02 -16.18 -5.60
C TYR A 66 -0.33 -15.48 -5.40
N ASP A 67 -1.39 -16.22 -5.72
CA ASP A 67 -2.79 -15.82 -5.56
C ASP A 67 -3.55 -16.73 -4.58
N GLY A 68 -2.87 -17.71 -3.97
CA GLY A 68 -3.50 -18.73 -3.12
C GLY A 68 -4.13 -18.17 -1.82
N ALA A 69 -3.76 -16.96 -1.41
CA ALA A 69 -4.39 -16.24 -0.30
C ALA A 69 -5.28 -15.06 -0.75
N SER A 70 -5.37 -14.81 -2.06
CA SER A 70 -6.13 -13.68 -2.58
C SER A 70 -7.63 -13.86 -2.37
N VAL A 71 -8.28 -12.83 -1.86
CA VAL A 71 -9.73 -12.77 -1.69
C VAL A 71 -10.30 -11.90 -2.81
N PRO A 72 -11.17 -12.44 -3.68
CA PRO A 72 -11.81 -11.64 -4.72
C PRO A 72 -12.74 -10.57 -4.14
N LEU A 73 -12.56 -9.32 -4.58
CA LEU A 73 -13.31 -8.15 -4.11
C LEU A 73 -14.29 -7.68 -5.18
N HIS A 74 -15.60 -7.80 -4.90
CA HIS A 74 -16.64 -7.19 -5.75
C HIS A 74 -16.75 -5.68 -5.56
N LEU A 75 -16.28 -5.19 -4.42
CA LEU A 75 -16.18 -3.78 -4.07
C LEU A 75 -14.91 -3.61 -3.22
N TYR A 76 -14.18 -2.53 -3.46
CA TYR A 76 -13.09 -2.10 -2.59
C TYR A 76 -13.62 -1.03 -1.64
N THR A 77 -13.37 -1.17 -0.33
CA THR A 77 -13.78 -0.16 0.65
C THR A 77 -12.67 0.88 0.74
N PRO A 78 -12.92 2.16 0.41
CA PRO A 78 -11.88 3.17 0.55
C PRO A 78 -11.41 3.28 2.00
N GLY A 79 -10.10 3.26 2.22
CA GLY A 79 -9.49 3.53 3.51
C GLY A 79 -9.47 5.04 3.78
N GLU A 80 -9.77 5.42 5.01
CA GLU A 80 -9.71 6.79 5.51
C GLU A 80 -8.74 6.82 6.68
N PHE A 81 -7.78 7.74 6.65
CA PHE A 81 -6.78 7.89 7.69
C PHE A 81 -6.41 9.36 7.87
N THR A 82 -6.12 9.73 9.12
CA THR A 82 -5.59 11.04 9.48
C THR A 82 -4.11 10.86 9.75
N ASP A 83 -3.27 11.62 9.05
CA ASP A 83 -1.82 11.57 9.19
C ASP A 83 -1.25 12.96 9.48
N ASN A 84 -0.18 12.99 10.28
CA ASN A 84 0.65 14.16 10.46
C ASN A 84 1.94 13.99 9.65
N ALA A 85 1.94 14.54 8.45
CA ALA A 85 3.03 14.42 7.49
C ALA A 85 4.31 15.18 7.90
N SER A 86 4.23 15.97 8.97
CA SER A 86 5.37 16.68 9.58
C SER A 86 6.04 15.88 10.71
N GLU A 87 5.63 14.64 10.96
CA GLU A 87 6.27 13.77 11.95
C GLU A 87 7.68 13.36 11.56
N ALA A 88 8.39 12.75 12.52
CA ALA A 88 9.73 12.25 12.32
C ALA A 88 9.76 11.19 11.21
N ASP A 89 10.88 11.10 10.50
CA ASP A 89 11.03 10.23 9.32
C ASP A 89 10.62 8.78 9.57
N VAL A 90 10.97 8.23 10.74
CA VAL A 90 10.66 6.84 11.09
C VAL A 90 9.16 6.65 11.34
N ASP A 91 8.52 7.57 12.06
CA ASP A 91 7.08 7.49 12.36
C ASP A 91 6.27 7.65 11.08
N PHE A 92 6.63 8.65 10.26
CA PHE A 92 6.03 8.84 8.95
C PHE A 92 6.19 7.60 8.06
N TYR A 93 7.37 6.98 8.02
CA TYR A 93 7.59 5.77 7.23
C TYR A 93 6.72 4.59 7.71
N TRP A 94 6.53 4.44 9.02
CA TRP A 94 5.57 3.48 9.56
C TRP A 94 4.13 3.78 9.15
N HIS A 95 3.72 5.05 9.11
CA HIS A 95 2.37 5.40 8.63
C HIS A 95 2.17 5.00 7.16
N VAL A 96 3.19 5.18 6.31
CA VAL A 96 3.15 4.70 4.91
C VAL A 96 3.01 3.17 4.85
N HIS A 97 3.75 2.45 5.69
CA HIS A 97 3.67 0.98 5.79
C HIS A 97 2.27 0.53 6.17
N ASP A 98 1.73 1.07 7.25
CA ASP A 98 0.44 0.65 7.81
C ASP A 98 -0.70 0.94 6.84
N LEU A 99 -0.67 2.10 6.18
CA LEU A 99 -1.63 2.44 5.13
C LEU A 99 -1.60 1.44 3.97
N ALA A 100 -0.40 1.13 3.46
CA ALA A 100 -0.25 0.19 2.37
C ALA A 100 -0.69 -1.21 2.78
N GLN A 101 -0.36 -1.63 4.00
CA GLN A 101 -0.78 -2.91 4.56
C GLN A 101 -2.29 -3.00 4.66
N ASP A 102 -2.97 -1.97 5.17
CA ASP A 102 -4.44 -1.92 5.23
C ASP A 102 -5.08 -2.01 3.85
N CYS A 103 -4.46 -1.41 2.83
CA CYS A 103 -4.97 -1.49 1.46
C CYS A 103 -4.88 -2.91 0.89
N VAL A 104 -3.74 -3.59 1.06
CA VAL A 104 -3.55 -4.94 0.51
C VAL A 104 -4.26 -6.02 1.34
N ASN A 105 -4.44 -5.78 2.65
CA ASN A 105 -5.17 -6.65 3.58
C ASN A 105 -6.61 -6.91 3.12
N GLN A 106 -7.27 -5.91 2.51
CA GLN A 106 -8.62 -6.10 1.97
C GLN A 106 -8.67 -7.21 0.90
N GLY A 107 -7.62 -7.35 0.10
CA GLY A 107 -7.49 -8.42 -0.89
C GLY A 107 -6.94 -9.74 -0.35
N GLY A 108 -6.83 -9.89 0.97
CA GLY A 108 -6.32 -11.11 1.62
C GLY A 108 -4.79 -11.18 1.76
N ILE A 109 -4.06 -10.13 1.39
CA ILE A 109 -2.60 -10.10 1.47
C ILE A 109 -2.17 -9.52 2.82
N SER A 110 -1.45 -10.28 3.64
CA SER A 110 -1.12 -9.87 5.01
C SER A 110 0.12 -8.99 5.18
N ASN A 111 1.03 -9.01 4.20
CA ASN A 111 2.34 -8.36 4.31
C ASN A 111 2.60 -7.48 3.10
N VAL A 112 3.15 -6.30 3.35
CA VAL A 112 3.79 -5.45 2.33
C VAL A 112 5.22 -5.93 2.10
N LEU A 113 5.72 -5.79 0.88
CA LEU A 113 7.04 -6.28 0.46
C LEU A 113 8.06 -5.15 0.25
N MET A 114 7.59 -3.98 -0.16
CA MET A 114 8.40 -2.85 -0.61
C MET A 114 8.62 -1.82 0.49
N ILE A 115 7.60 -1.62 1.33
CA ILE A 115 7.60 -0.61 2.39
C ILE A 115 8.02 -1.34 3.66
N GLN A 116 9.27 -1.17 4.10
CA GLN A 116 9.85 -1.89 5.23
C GLN A 116 10.57 -0.88 6.15
N PRO A 117 9.83 -0.23 7.06
CA PRO A 117 10.42 0.71 8.00
C PRO A 117 11.39 0.01 8.96
N PRO A 118 12.43 0.71 9.46
CA PRO A 118 13.29 0.17 10.49
C PRO A 118 12.53 -0.01 11.81
N ASP A 119 12.99 -0.95 12.63
CA ASP A 119 12.49 -1.12 14.00
C ASP A 119 12.59 0.20 14.77
N ARG A 120 11.47 0.62 15.38
CA ARG A 120 11.38 1.88 16.15
C ARG A 120 12.41 1.93 17.28
N ASP A 121 12.68 0.79 17.92
CA ASP A 121 13.61 0.67 19.05
C ASP A 121 15.10 0.60 18.62
N ALA A 122 15.39 0.37 17.33
CA ALA A 122 16.76 0.27 16.84
C ALA A 122 17.45 1.64 16.69
N GLN A 123 16.70 2.74 16.76
CA GLN A 123 17.24 4.10 16.58
C GLN A 123 17.54 4.85 17.90
N GLU A 124 17.17 4.32 19.07
CA GLU A 124 17.51 4.93 20.37
C GLU A 124 18.97 4.69 20.81
N THR A 125 19.75 3.90 20.06
CA THR A 125 21.11 3.48 20.44
C THR A 125 22.23 3.91 19.50
N ALA A 126 21.96 4.84 18.55
CA ALA A 126 22.96 5.36 17.61
C ALA A 126 23.48 6.75 18.00
#